data_AF-A0A1Q9A9V1-F1
#
_entry.id   AF-A0A1Q9A9V1-F1
#
_cell.length_a   1.000
_cell.length_b   1.000
_cell.length_c   1.000
_cell.angle_alpha   90.00
_cell.angle_beta   90.00
_cell.angle_gamma   90.00
#
_symmetry.space_group_name_H-M   'P 1'
#
loop_
_entity.id
_entity.type
_entity.pdbx_description
1 polymer ?
#
loop_
_entity_poly.entity_id
_entity_poly.type
_entity_poly.pdbx_seq_one_letter_code
_entity_poly.pdbx_strand_id
1 'polypeptide(L)'
;MALRPAPTEKAPVADRIGFFGKLPSHGDFLSEGLERDMVATLDAWIRGGLYACEQEFGAAWAELFAASPPWRFIVEKGVWDGAAHAGVMVPSRDRVGRSFPLIVMAQMHRFSYHPRTLFLDHTWFMAAEGLAESTLTREFDLGRFTENLKRMRLPRPQEDEGAATASKDGTALWWYIDPQTAKPQGLRLSGQPKPEDFLRLFRQSTAARQPAPAAPQAPSPASPVPARAATAAAPVPPPQRAATTSRPVTARYSYASHAGTRFSINADGLFLCDKPAVFAIADGVGDDTAAQEAARHTAGQFAGIDDAGDPEGMLQAIKGKLGRANSLLLARSQRTDGSAPAASVVVASVVADQLVLVWAGDARAYLLRDGTMVPLTRDHVSVGLQKRLRRGVGLEQQFLPETSVSAVSPGDRLLLCSYPLVQVLSERTVAEILQDCHGSDGAEQLVQEALIANVRENVSAILIDPAPQHAGS
;
A
#
# COMPACT_ATOMS: atom_id res chain seq x y z
N MET A 1 22.08 -59.29 28.18
CA MET A 1 21.27 -58.69 27.11
C MET A 1 21.07 -57.22 27.47
N ALA A 2 22.02 -56.37 27.07
CA ALA A 2 22.02 -54.95 27.42
C ALA A 2 21.00 -54.21 26.54
N LEU A 3 19.98 -53.63 27.17
CA LEU A 3 18.98 -52.78 26.52
C LEU A 3 19.70 -51.57 25.91
N ARG A 4 19.59 -51.41 24.59
CA ARG A 4 19.98 -50.18 23.90
C ARG A 4 19.21 -49.02 24.53
N PRO A 5 19.88 -47.91 24.90
CA PRO A 5 19.16 -46.71 25.32
C PRO A 5 18.28 -46.26 24.14
N ALA A 6 17.00 -46.02 24.43
CA ALA A 6 16.09 -45.41 23.49
C ALA A 6 16.69 -44.08 23.01
N PRO A 7 16.57 -43.73 21.71
CA PRO A 7 17.05 -42.45 21.23
C PRO A 7 16.36 -41.35 22.03
N THR A 8 17.17 -40.54 22.72
CA THR A 8 16.73 -39.34 23.41
C THR A 8 16.05 -38.44 22.38
N GLU A 9 14.73 -38.33 22.46
CA GLU A 9 13.95 -37.35 21.70
C GLU A 9 14.56 -35.97 21.97
N LYS A 10 15.22 -35.40 20.95
CA LYS A 10 15.68 -34.01 21.02
C LYS A 10 14.46 -33.14 21.36
N ALA A 11 14.59 -32.27 22.36
CA ALA A 11 13.54 -31.33 22.73
C ALA A 11 12.99 -30.63 21.47
N PRO A 12 11.66 -30.44 21.36
CA PRO A 12 11.06 -29.93 20.14
C PRO A 12 11.64 -28.56 19.81
N VAL A 13 12.28 -28.47 18.65
CA VAL A 13 12.92 -27.25 18.15
C VAL A 13 11.85 -26.17 17.96
N ALA A 14 12.10 -24.98 18.50
CA ALA A 14 11.19 -23.86 18.37
C ALA A 14 11.17 -23.31 16.94
N ASP A 15 9.97 -22.94 16.48
CA ASP A 15 9.76 -22.21 15.23
C ASP A 15 10.44 -20.85 15.31
N ARG A 16 11.04 -20.41 14.21
CA ARG A 16 11.88 -19.20 14.18
C ARG A 16 11.83 -18.52 12.83
N ILE A 17 12.21 -17.25 12.82
CA ILE A 17 12.45 -16.48 11.59
C ILE A 17 13.91 -16.08 11.59
N GLY A 18 14.54 -16.23 10.44
CA GLY A 18 15.94 -15.92 10.26
C GLY A 18 16.23 -15.47 8.84
N PHE A 19 17.50 -15.20 8.59
CA PHE A 19 17.98 -14.81 7.27
C PHE A 19 19.31 -15.46 6.95
N PHE A 20 19.60 -15.56 5.67
CA PHE A 20 20.86 -16.05 5.13
C PHE A 20 21.16 -15.38 3.79
N GLY A 21 22.39 -14.92 3.58
CA GLY A 21 22.84 -14.46 2.28
C GLY A 21 23.93 -13.40 2.34
N LYS A 22 24.05 -12.64 1.25
CA LYS A 22 24.98 -11.50 1.15
C LYS A 22 24.25 -10.18 1.26
N LEU A 23 24.90 -9.22 1.90
CA LEU A 23 24.43 -7.84 2.01
C LEU A 23 25.46 -6.88 1.38
N PRO A 24 25.03 -5.79 0.72
CA PRO A 24 25.95 -4.84 0.08
C PRO A 24 26.95 -4.19 1.05
N SER A 25 26.57 -4.06 2.32
CA SER A 25 27.37 -3.47 3.39
C SER A 25 28.46 -4.41 3.95
N HIS A 26 28.38 -5.72 3.66
CA HIS A 26 29.24 -6.74 4.27
C HIS A 26 30.00 -7.57 3.21
N GLY A 27 31.21 -8.02 3.56
CA GLY A 27 32.04 -8.85 2.67
C GLY A 27 31.72 -10.34 2.73
N ASP A 28 31.27 -10.82 3.89
CA ASP A 28 31.02 -12.23 4.19
C ASP A 28 29.52 -12.58 4.16
N PHE A 29 29.24 -13.88 4.16
CA PHE A 29 27.88 -14.38 4.33
C PHE A 29 27.40 -14.11 5.75
N LEU A 30 26.17 -13.60 5.86
CA LEU A 30 25.50 -13.41 7.12
C LEU A 30 24.41 -14.45 7.29
N SER A 31 24.26 -14.94 8.52
CA SER A 31 23.14 -15.79 8.91
C SER A 31 22.79 -15.56 10.38
N GLU A 32 21.51 -15.33 10.66
CA GLU A 32 20.98 -15.25 12.02
C GLU A 32 19.62 -15.96 12.06
N GLY A 33 19.33 -16.62 13.19
CA GLY A 33 18.02 -17.21 13.43
C GLY A 33 17.69 -18.47 12.63
N LEU A 34 18.66 -19.07 11.94
CA LEU A 34 18.48 -20.30 11.14
C LEU A 34 19.41 -21.44 11.61
N GLU A 35 19.03 -22.68 11.37
CA GLU A 35 19.87 -23.85 11.69
C GLU A 35 21.02 -24.05 10.69
N ARG A 36 22.20 -24.39 11.22
CA ARG A 36 23.44 -24.46 10.43
C ARG A 36 23.39 -25.49 9.31
N ASP A 37 22.86 -26.68 9.57
CA ASP A 37 22.81 -27.77 8.58
C ASP A 37 21.86 -27.44 7.42
N MET A 38 20.75 -26.76 7.73
CA MET A 38 19.82 -26.24 6.73
C MET A 38 20.46 -25.13 5.90
N VAL A 39 21.15 -24.17 6.54
CA VAL A 39 21.88 -23.11 5.82
C VAL A 39 22.95 -23.68 4.90
N ALA A 40 23.66 -24.73 5.32
CA ALA A 40 24.66 -25.40 4.47
C ALA A 40 24.02 -26.07 3.23
N THR A 41 22.86 -26.72 3.42
CA THR A 41 22.09 -27.34 2.33
C THR A 41 21.60 -26.29 1.34
N LEU A 42 21.06 -25.18 1.85
CA LEU A 42 20.56 -24.05 1.07
C LEU A 42 21.69 -23.35 0.30
N ASP A 43 22.83 -23.10 0.94
CA ASP A 43 24.02 -22.49 0.32
C ASP A 43 24.55 -23.34 -0.84
N ALA A 44 24.68 -24.66 -0.63
CA ALA A 44 25.14 -25.58 -1.67
C ALA A 44 24.22 -25.57 -2.89
N TRP A 45 22.90 -25.57 -2.68
CA TRP A 45 21.92 -25.50 -3.75
C TRP A 45 22.00 -24.18 -4.53
N ILE A 46 22.05 -23.04 -3.82
CA ILE A 46 22.13 -21.72 -4.44
C ILE A 46 23.42 -21.58 -5.23
N ARG A 47 24.58 -21.97 -4.69
CA ARG A 47 25.87 -21.89 -5.41
C ARG A 47 25.84 -22.71 -6.70
N GLY A 48 25.33 -23.93 -6.65
CA GLY A 48 25.17 -24.77 -7.84
C GLY A 48 24.24 -24.11 -8.86
N GLY A 49 23.13 -23.51 -8.40
CA GLY A 49 22.18 -22.78 -9.23
C GLY A 49 22.76 -21.54 -9.88
N LEU A 50 23.47 -20.71 -9.13
CA LEU A 50 24.18 -19.53 -9.63
C LEU A 50 25.19 -19.92 -10.72
N TYR A 51 25.95 -20.99 -10.50
CA TYR A 51 26.88 -21.53 -11.50
C TYR A 51 26.14 -21.98 -12.77
N ALA A 52 25.02 -22.70 -12.64
CA ALA A 52 24.21 -23.11 -13.79
C ALA A 52 23.63 -21.91 -14.57
N CYS A 53 23.19 -20.86 -13.87
CA CYS A 53 22.73 -19.62 -14.48
C CYS A 53 23.85 -18.86 -15.22
N GLU A 54 25.05 -18.82 -14.65
CA GLU A 54 26.22 -18.23 -15.31
C GLU A 54 26.58 -18.99 -16.60
N GLN A 55 26.47 -20.32 -16.61
CA GLN A 55 26.69 -21.12 -17.81
C GLN A 55 25.63 -20.88 -18.90
N GLU A 56 24.36 -20.69 -18.53
CA GLU A 56 23.28 -20.48 -19.50
C GLU A 56 23.21 -19.04 -20.02
N PHE A 57 23.20 -18.06 -19.12
CA PHE A 57 22.96 -16.65 -19.47
C PHE A 57 24.24 -15.86 -19.76
N GLY A 58 25.41 -16.43 -19.43
CA GLY A 58 26.71 -15.83 -19.69
C GLY A 58 26.82 -14.41 -19.15
N ALA A 59 27.26 -13.47 -19.99
CA ALA A 59 27.46 -12.07 -19.61
C ALA A 59 26.17 -11.35 -19.16
N ALA A 60 24.98 -11.79 -19.58
CA ALA A 60 23.71 -11.18 -19.20
C ALA A 60 23.29 -11.54 -17.77
N TRP A 61 23.92 -12.55 -17.15
CA TRP A 61 23.49 -13.09 -15.86
C TRP A 61 23.43 -12.04 -14.76
N ALA A 62 24.45 -11.20 -14.62
CA ALA A 62 24.51 -10.21 -13.53
C ALA A 62 23.34 -9.21 -13.60
N GLU A 63 23.00 -8.75 -14.81
CA GLU A 63 21.88 -7.83 -15.03
C GLU A 63 20.52 -8.53 -14.83
N LEU A 64 20.38 -9.76 -15.34
CA LEU A 64 19.16 -10.56 -15.17
C LEU A 64 18.88 -10.86 -13.70
N PHE A 65 19.92 -11.24 -12.97
CA PHE A 65 19.83 -11.50 -11.54
C PHE A 65 19.46 -10.23 -10.78
N ALA A 66 20.17 -9.12 -11.00
CA ALA A 66 19.90 -7.85 -10.32
C ALA A 66 18.50 -7.30 -10.61
N ALA A 67 17.99 -7.53 -11.82
CA ALA A 67 16.66 -7.11 -12.19
C ALA A 67 15.57 -8.09 -11.72
N SER A 68 15.90 -9.29 -11.22
CA SER A 68 14.89 -10.30 -10.87
C SER A 68 13.94 -9.82 -9.75
N PRO A 69 12.63 -10.16 -9.84
CA PRO A 69 11.70 -9.82 -8.76
C PRO A 69 12.01 -10.64 -7.50
N PRO A 70 11.52 -10.21 -6.33
CA PRO A 70 11.49 -11.07 -5.15
C PRO A 70 10.75 -12.38 -5.44
N TRP A 71 11.39 -13.50 -5.10
CA TRP A 71 10.81 -14.83 -5.18
C TRP A 71 10.30 -15.26 -3.82
N ARG A 72 9.00 -15.45 -3.69
CA ARG A 72 8.36 -16.09 -2.54
C ARG A 72 8.47 -17.60 -2.69
N PHE A 73 8.62 -18.29 -1.57
CA PHE A 73 8.64 -19.74 -1.56
C PHE A 73 7.99 -20.36 -0.34
N ILE A 74 7.50 -21.58 -0.51
CA ILE A 74 7.09 -22.48 0.57
C ILE A 74 7.68 -23.85 0.28
N VAL A 75 8.32 -24.46 1.27
CA VAL A 75 9.00 -25.76 1.15
C VAL A 75 8.45 -26.72 2.21
N GLU A 76 8.02 -27.90 1.77
CA GLU A 76 7.53 -28.95 2.67
C GLU A 76 8.63 -29.48 3.59
N LYS A 77 8.17 -29.94 4.75
CA LYS A 77 8.98 -30.73 5.67
C LYS A 77 9.59 -31.94 4.95
N GLY A 78 10.89 -32.13 5.13
CA GLY A 78 11.67 -33.22 4.52
C GLY A 78 12.41 -32.85 3.23
N VAL A 79 12.13 -31.69 2.63
CA VAL A 79 12.83 -31.25 1.40
C VAL A 79 14.21 -30.67 1.71
N TRP A 80 14.30 -29.73 2.65
CA TRP A 80 15.57 -29.15 3.12
C TRP A 80 16.02 -29.74 4.45
N ASP A 81 15.11 -29.85 5.42
CA ASP A 81 15.36 -30.43 6.74
C ASP A 81 14.05 -30.97 7.35
N GLY A 82 14.02 -31.16 8.67
CA GLY A 82 12.86 -31.63 9.43
C GLY A 82 11.74 -30.60 9.66
N ALA A 83 11.80 -29.41 9.06
CA ALA A 83 10.85 -28.32 9.20
C ALA A 83 10.23 -27.91 7.85
N ALA A 84 9.04 -27.34 7.89
CA ALA A 84 8.48 -26.62 6.76
C ALA A 84 9.07 -25.21 6.74
N HIS A 85 9.24 -24.65 5.54
CA HIS A 85 9.77 -23.31 5.37
C HIS A 85 8.85 -22.45 4.53
N ALA A 86 8.81 -21.17 4.86
CA ALA A 86 8.21 -20.14 4.02
C ALA A 86 9.14 -18.94 4.04
N GLY A 87 9.36 -18.31 2.90
CA GLY A 87 10.33 -17.22 2.82
C GLY A 87 10.33 -16.48 1.51
N VAL A 88 11.23 -15.52 1.43
CA VAL A 88 11.47 -14.70 0.26
C VAL A 88 12.94 -14.74 -0.07
N MET A 89 13.24 -14.70 -1.37
CA MET A 89 14.58 -14.62 -1.93
C MET A 89 14.64 -13.39 -2.81
N VAL A 90 15.51 -12.44 -2.46
CA VAL A 90 15.73 -11.21 -3.22
C VAL A 90 17.13 -11.19 -3.81
N PRO A 91 17.32 -10.60 -5.00
CA PRO A 91 18.66 -10.43 -5.55
C PRO A 91 19.49 -9.50 -4.66
N SER A 92 20.72 -9.91 -4.36
CA SER A 92 21.65 -9.14 -3.55
C SER A 92 23.10 -9.35 -4.02
N ARG A 93 24.04 -8.63 -3.42
CA ARG A 93 25.47 -8.68 -3.72
C ARG A 93 26.28 -8.42 -2.46
N ASP A 94 27.50 -8.93 -2.40
CA ASP A 94 28.46 -8.44 -1.39
C ASP A 94 29.00 -7.07 -1.75
N ARG A 95 29.80 -6.51 -0.84
CA ARG A 95 30.57 -5.28 -1.01
C ARG A 95 31.45 -5.25 -2.28
N VAL A 96 31.86 -6.41 -2.80
CA VAL A 96 32.72 -6.52 -4.00
C VAL A 96 31.88 -6.67 -5.28
N GLY A 97 30.55 -6.75 -5.17
CA GLY A 97 29.62 -6.83 -6.29
C GLY A 97 29.30 -8.24 -6.77
N ARG A 98 29.72 -9.30 -6.05
CA ARG A 98 29.40 -10.68 -6.44
C ARG A 98 27.94 -11.00 -6.11
N SER A 99 27.18 -11.42 -7.11
CA SER A 99 25.78 -11.80 -6.99
C SER A 99 25.58 -12.99 -6.06
N PHE A 100 24.74 -12.82 -5.05
CA PHE A 100 24.21 -13.90 -4.23
C PHE A 100 22.95 -13.40 -3.54
N PRO A 101 21.86 -14.18 -3.51
CA PRO A 101 20.60 -13.69 -2.97
C PRO A 101 20.65 -13.47 -1.45
N LEU A 102 19.78 -12.58 -0.98
CA LEU A 102 19.39 -12.55 0.42
C LEU A 102 18.10 -13.35 0.58
N ILE A 103 18.06 -14.22 1.59
CA ILE A 103 16.89 -15.02 1.93
C ILE A 103 16.43 -14.63 3.34
N VAL A 104 15.14 -14.33 3.46
CA VAL A 104 14.44 -14.15 4.75
C VAL A 104 13.39 -15.23 4.84
N MET A 105 13.39 -16.03 5.91
CA MET A 105 12.55 -17.22 5.99
C MET A 105 12.12 -17.57 7.42
N ALA A 106 10.91 -18.10 7.53
CA ALA A 106 10.42 -18.83 8.69
C ALA A 106 10.76 -20.31 8.56
N GLN A 107 11.27 -20.89 9.64
CA GLN A 107 11.54 -22.32 9.82
C GLN A 107 10.56 -22.86 10.86
N MET A 108 9.62 -23.70 10.44
CA MET A 108 8.46 -24.15 11.22
C MET A 108 8.46 -25.68 11.39
N HIS A 109 8.84 -26.13 12.57
CA HIS A 109 8.91 -27.55 12.95
C HIS A 109 7.53 -28.12 13.29
N ARG A 110 6.62 -27.27 13.77
CA ARG A 110 5.26 -27.65 14.21
C ARG A 110 4.20 -27.52 13.11
N PHE A 111 4.56 -26.99 11.95
CA PHE A 111 3.62 -26.83 10.85
C PHE A 111 3.26 -28.19 10.24
N SER A 112 1.97 -28.51 10.24
CA SER A 112 1.41 -29.79 9.77
C SER A 112 0.34 -29.63 8.68
N TYR A 113 0.04 -28.39 8.28
CA TYR A 113 -0.92 -28.12 7.21
C TYR A 113 -0.29 -28.31 5.83
N HIS A 114 -1.13 -28.34 4.80
CA HIS A 114 -0.63 -28.37 3.43
C HIS A 114 0.07 -27.04 3.08
N PRO A 115 1.25 -27.04 2.44
CA PRO A 115 2.02 -25.82 2.11
C PRO A 115 1.21 -24.68 1.51
N ARG A 116 0.27 -25.00 0.61
CA ARG A 116 -0.58 -24.00 -0.05
C ARG A 116 -1.37 -23.13 0.93
N THR A 117 -1.65 -23.59 2.14
CA THR A 117 -2.37 -22.76 3.12
C THR A 117 -1.53 -21.55 3.57
N LEU A 118 -0.20 -21.61 3.47
CA LEU A 118 0.67 -20.48 3.73
C LEU A 118 0.74 -19.50 2.56
N PHE A 119 0.49 -19.96 1.33
CA PHE A 119 0.56 -19.12 0.12
C PHE A 119 -0.38 -17.91 0.21
N LEU A 120 -1.50 -18.09 0.91
CA LEU A 120 -2.54 -17.09 1.14
C LEU A 120 -2.18 -16.07 2.22
N ASP A 121 -1.12 -16.31 3.01
CA ASP A 121 -0.60 -15.33 3.97
C ASP A 121 0.24 -14.25 3.27
N HIS A 122 -0.40 -13.52 2.36
CA HIS A 122 0.23 -12.48 1.55
C HIS A 122 0.88 -11.39 2.42
N THR A 123 0.27 -11.07 3.57
CA THR A 123 0.82 -10.05 4.49
C THR A 123 2.18 -10.45 5.05
N TRP A 124 2.39 -11.73 5.35
CA TRP A 124 3.69 -12.20 5.83
C TRP A 124 4.77 -12.12 4.75
N PHE A 125 4.46 -12.58 3.54
CA PHE A 125 5.41 -12.52 2.42
C PHE A 125 5.75 -11.08 2.03
N MET A 126 4.78 -10.16 2.04
CA MET A 126 5.03 -8.73 1.76
C MET A 126 5.92 -8.10 2.84
N ALA A 127 5.69 -8.42 4.12
CA ALA A 127 6.55 -7.94 5.20
C ALA A 127 7.98 -8.51 5.07
N ALA A 128 8.12 -9.78 4.70
CA ALA A 128 9.42 -10.40 4.46
C ALA A 128 10.14 -9.77 3.25
N GLU A 129 9.43 -9.49 2.15
CA GLU A 129 9.96 -8.79 0.97
C GLU A 129 10.42 -7.38 1.33
N GLY A 130 9.57 -6.58 1.98
CA GLY A 130 9.91 -5.22 2.38
C GLY A 130 11.11 -5.18 3.33
N LEU A 131 11.20 -6.14 4.25
CA LEU A 131 12.37 -6.28 5.12
C LEU A 131 13.63 -6.64 4.33
N ALA A 132 13.55 -7.57 3.37
CA ALA A 132 14.69 -7.94 2.53
C ALA A 132 15.12 -6.81 1.58
N GLU A 133 14.17 -6.06 1.00
CA GLU A 133 14.41 -4.89 0.15
C GLU A 133 15.09 -3.76 0.93
N SER A 134 14.79 -3.61 2.24
CA SER A 134 15.42 -2.61 3.09
C SER A 134 16.95 -2.73 3.15
N THR A 135 17.51 -3.90 2.82
CA THR A 135 18.97 -4.10 2.76
C THR A 135 19.66 -3.48 1.56
N LEU A 136 18.88 -3.04 0.56
CA LEU A 136 19.37 -2.42 -0.66
C LEU A 136 19.43 -0.88 -0.55
N THR A 137 18.94 -0.30 0.56
CA THR A 137 18.94 1.16 0.78
C THR A 137 20.31 1.66 1.23
N ARG A 138 20.56 2.97 1.06
CA ARG A 138 21.84 3.58 1.47
C ARG A 138 21.96 3.72 2.98
N GLU A 139 20.85 3.83 3.68
CA GLU A 139 20.74 3.98 5.13
C GLU A 139 20.60 2.61 5.85
N PHE A 140 20.93 1.49 5.19
CA PHE A 140 20.78 0.17 5.79
C PHE A 140 21.58 0.03 7.10
N ASP A 141 20.87 -0.37 8.15
CA ASP A 141 21.43 -0.72 9.45
C ASP A 141 21.09 -2.17 9.82
N LEU A 142 22.12 -2.98 10.09
CA LEU A 142 21.96 -4.40 10.40
C LEU A 142 21.23 -4.62 11.72
N GLY A 143 21.46 -3.77 12.72
CA GLY A 143 20.80 -3.87 14.03
C GLY A 143 19.28 -3.70 13.90
N ARG A 144 18.85 -2.63 13.23
CA ARG A 144 17.44 -2.34 12.94
C ARG A 144 16.80 -3.44 12.11
N PHE A 145 17.52 -3.98 11.12
CA PHE A 145 17.04 -5.11 10.32
C PHE A 145 16.78 -6.36 11.18
N THR A 146 17.74 -6.74 12.01
CA THR A 146 17.60 -7.88 12.93
C THR A 146 16.48 -7.65 13.98
N GLU A 147 16.30 -6.43 14.48
CA GLU A 147 15.20 -6.09 15.38
C GLU A 147 13.83 -6.23 14.70
N ASN A 148 13.70 -5.73 13.47
CA ASN A 148 12.47 -5.85 12.69
C ASN A 148 12.16 -7.31 12.36
N LEU A 149 13.19 -8.11 12.03
CA LEU A 149 13.07 -9.55 11.80
C LEU A 149 12.50 -10.27 13.04
N LYS A 150 13.00 -9.93 14.24
CA LYS A 150 12.53 -10.50 15.51
C LYS A 150 11.10 -10.11 15.86
N ARG A 151 10.59 -8.99 15.34
CA ARG A 151 9.21 -8.53 15.52
C ARG A 151 8.23 -9.15 14.53
N MET A 152 8.72 -9.80 13.48
CA MET A 152 7.85 -10.49 12.53
C MET A 152 7.13 -11.65 13.22
N ARG A 153 5.83 -11.76 12.97
CA ARG A 153 5.07 -12.96 13.33
C ARG A 153 5.46 -14.12 12.40
N LEU A 154 5.27 -15.36 12.83
CA LEU A 154 5.32 -16.52 11.94
C LEU A 154 4.18 -16.47 10.89
N PRO A 155 4.39 -17.03 9.69
CA PRO A 155 3.34 -17.14 8.68
C PRO A 155 2.26 -18.11 9.18
N ARG A 156 1.00 -17.80 8.87
CA ARG A 156 -0.17 -18.52 9.38
C ARG A 156 -0.92 -19.18 8.23
N PRO A 157 -1.36 -20.43 8.39
CA PRO A 157 -2.27 -21.05 7.43
C PRO A 157 -3.64 -20.37 7.48
N GLN A 158 -4.31 -20.22 6.34
CA GLN A 158 -5.73 -19.85 6.31
C GLN A 158 -6.61 -21.07 6.67
N GLU A 159 -7.60 -20.90 7.53
CA GLU A 159 -8.34 -22.00 8.20
C GLU A 159 -9.36 -22.75 7.31
N ASP A 160 -9.55 -22.38 6.04
CA ASP A 160 -10.65 -22.89 5.20
C ASP A 160 -10.31 -24.06 4.26
N GLU A 161 -9.04 -24.45 4.08
CA GLU A 161 -8.68 -25.62 3.26
C GLU A 161 -8.18 -26.79 4.11
N GLY A 162 -9.04 -27.80 4.21
CA GLY A 162 -8.83 -29.02 4.99
C GLY A 162 -7.55 -29.80 4.65
N ALA A 163 -7.24 -30.75 5.54
CA ALA A 163 -6.07 -31.62 5.53
C ALA A 163 -5.85 -32.34 4.18
N ALA A 164 -5.16 -31.68 3.23
CA ALA A 164 -4.63 -32.35 2.06
C ALA A 164 -3.39 -33.17 2.47
N THR A 165 -3.37 -34.43 2.05
CA THR A 165 -2.32 -35.41 2.36
C THR A 165 -0.95 -34.95 1.86
N ALA A 166 0.05 -34.93 2.73
CA ALA A 166 1.43 -34.63 2.39
C ALA A 166 1.93 -35.46 1.19
N SER A 167 2.62 -34.81 0.25
CA SER A 167 3.22 -35.49 -0.91
C SER A 167 4.33 -36.46 -0.45
N LYS A 168 4.38 -37.68 -1.04
CA LYS A 168 5.39 -38.69 -0.68
C LYS A 168 6.84 -38.21 -0.89
N ASP A 169 7.06 -37.31 -1.84
CA ASP A 169 8.39 -36.85 -2.24
C ASP A 169 8.75 -35.45 -1.72
N GLY A 170 7.83 -34.79 -1.00
CA GLY A 170 7.98 -33.39 -0.59
C GLY A 170 7.96 -32.41 -1.77
N THR A 171 7.44 -31.21 -1.55
CA THR A 171 7.26 -30.21 -2.60
C THR A 171 7.69 -28.81 -2.16
N ALA A 172 8.16 -28.04 -3.14
CA ALA A 172 8.45 -26.63 -2.96
C ALA A 172 7.68 -25.80 -4.00
N LEU A 173 6.98 -24.78 -3.53
CA LEU A 173 6.30 -23.79 -4.35
C LEU A 173 7.16 -22.53 -4.39
N TRP A 174 7.42 -22.02 -5.59
CA TRP A 174 8.16 -20.78 -5.81
C TRP A 174 7.34 -19.87 -6.71
N TRP A 175 7.17 -18.61 -6.35
CA TRP A 175 6.42 -17.66 -7.17
C TRP A 175 6.90 -16.23 -6.93
N TYR A 176 6.62 -15.35 -7.89
CA TYR A 176 6.77 -13.90 -7.76
C TYR A 176 5.48 -13.23 -8.22
N ILE A 177 5.31 -11.95 -7.87
CA ILE A 177 4.22 -11.14 -8.41
C ILE A 177 4.73 -10.44 -9.66
N ASP A 178 4.10 -10.72 -10.80
CA ASP A 178 4.48 -10.11 -12.06
C ASP A 178 4.23 -8.59 -12.01
N PRO A 179 5.25 -7.74 -12.22
CA PRO A 179 5.11 -6.30 -12.07
C PRO A 179 4.28 -5.65 -13.17
N GLN A 180 4.05 -6.32 -14.30
CA GLN A 180 3.24 -5.81 -15.42
C GLN A 180 1.78 -6.22 -15.28
N THR A 181 1.52 -7.45 -14.83
CA THR A 181 0.15 -8.02 -14.78
C THR A 181 -0.43 -8.10 -13.38
N ALA A 182 0.37 -7.85 -12.34
CA ALA A 182 0.02 -8.02 -10.92
C ALA A 182 -0.43 -9.44 -10.54
N LYS A 183 -0.22 -10.44 -11.41
CA LYS A 183 -0.60 -11.84 -11.16
C LYS A 183 0.57 -12.65 -10.60
N PRO A 184 0.31 -13.61 -9.69
CA PRO A 184 1.35 -14.52 -9.24
C PRO A 184 1.77 -15.45 -10.38
N GLN A 185 3.08 -15.52 -10.65
CA GLN A 185 3.70 -16.44 -11.59
C GLN A 185 4.68 -17.33 -10.84
N GLY A 186 4.67 -18.63 -11.08
CA GLY A 186 5.49 -19.53 -10.30
C GLY A 186 5.57 -20.96 -10.82
N LEU A 187 6.33 -21.77 -10.10
CA LEU A 187 6.59 -23.15 -10.42
C LEU A 187 6.55 -24.03 -9.16
N ARG A 188 6.21 -25.30 -9.37
CA ARG A 188 6.26 -26.34 -8.36
C ARG A 188 7.48 -27.23 -8.62
N LEU A 189 8.23 -27.49 -7.55
CA LEU A 189 9.35 -28.43 -7.50
C LEU A 189 8.96 -29.63 -6.63
N SER A 190 9.56 -30.77 -6.90
CA SER A 190 9.30 -32.03 -6.19
C SER A 190 10.61 -32.73 -5.88
N GLY A 191 10.70 -33.31 -4.68
CA GLY A 191 11.94 -33.94 -4.22
C GLY A 191 12.99 -32.94 -3.76
N GLN A 192 14.22 -33.43 -3.60
CA GLN A 192 15.33 -32.59 -3.17
C GLN A 192 15.73 -31.58 -4.24
N PRO A 193 16.09 -30.34 -3.84
CA PRO A 193 16.41 -29.28 -4.78
C PRO A 193 17.67 -29.59 -5.57
N LYS A 194 17.60 -29.53 -6.90
CA LYS A 194 18.77 -29.66 -7.79
C LYS A 194 19.21 -28.28 -8.27
N PRO A 195 20.49 -28.09 -8.62
CA PRO A 195 20.97 -26.83 -9.21
C PRO A 195 20.12 -26.34 -10.40
N GLU A 196 19.65 -27.26 -11.23
CA GLU A 196 18.77 -26.98 -12.38
C GLU A 196 17.41 -26.38 -11.98
N ASP A 197 16.91 -26.66 -10.77
CA ASP A 197 15.65 -26.09 -10.30
C ASP A 197 15.77 -24.59 -9.99
N PHE A 198 16.94 -24.14 -9.54
CA PHE A 198 17.22 -22.72 -9.32
C PHE A 198 17.24 -21.97 -10.66
N LEU A 199 17.86 -22.57 -11.69
CA LEU A 199 17.90 -22.04 -13.05
C LEU A 199 16.50 -21.79 -13.63
N ARG A 200 15.55 -22.68 -13.33
CA ARG A 200 14.15 -22.56 -13.78
C ARG A 200 13.44 -21.31 -13.26
N LEU A 201 13.80 -20.83 -12.06
CA LEU A 201 13.26 -19.57 -11.52
C LEU A 201 13.54 -18.42 -12.51
N PHE A 202 14.79 -18.31 -12.99
CA PHE A 202 15.20 -17.20 -13.85
C PHE A 202 14.72 -17.33 -15.30
N ARG A 203 14.59 -18.55 -15.83
CA ARG A 203 13.92 -18.79 -17.13
C ARG A 203 12.47 -18.31 -17.13
N GLN A 204 11.74 -18.58 -16.04
CA GLN A 204 10.34 -18.18 -15.95
C GLN A 204 10.18 -16.66 -15.82
N SER A 205 11.03 -16.01 -15.02
CA SER A 205 11.00 -14.53 -14.90
C SER A 205 11.42 -13.81 -16.18
N THR A 206 12.28 -14.40 -17.01
CA THR A 206 12.73 -13.80 -18.28
C THR A 206 11.70 -13.95 -19.39
N ALA A 207 11.04 -15.11 -19.48
CA ALA A 207 9.94 -15.32 -20.43
C ALA A 207 8.78 -14.33 -20.23
N ALA A 208 8.45 -14.00 -18.97
CA ALA A 208 7.41 -13.02 -18.65
C ALA A 208 7.74 -11.56 -19.05
N ARG A 209 8.99 -11.25 -19.41
CA ARG A 209 9.42 -9.89 -19.81
C ARG A 209 9.38 -9.62 -21.31
N GLN A 210 9.09 -10.63 -22.13
CA GLN A 210 8.96 -10.44 -23.58
C GLN A 210 7.57 -9.88 -23.90
N PRO A 211 7.46 -8.71 -24.58
CA PRO A 211 6.17 -8.16 -24.95
C PRO A 211 5.45 -9.09 -25.93
N ALA A 212 4.16 -9.32 -25.69
CA ALA A 212 3.30 -10.04 -26.63
C ALA A 212 3.23 -9.29 -27.98
N PRO A 213 3.17 -9.99 -29.14
CA PRO A 213 3.09 -9.34 -30.43
C PRO A 213 1.79 -8.54 -30.56
N ALA A 214 1.90 -7.33 -31.09
CA ALA A 214 0.81 -6.36 -31.19
C ALA A 214 -0.36 -6.89 -32.05
N ALA A 215 -1.58 -6.80 -31.50
CA ALA A 215 -2.82 -7.06 -32.23
C ALA A 215 -3.14 -5.93 -33.22
N PRO A 216 -3.81 -6.21 -34.37
CA PRO A 216 -4.02 -5.24 -35.43
C PRO A 216 -5.07 -4.18 -35.07
N GLN A 217 -4.79 -2.95 -35.51
CA GLN A 217 -5.58 -1.73 -35.26
C GLN A 217 -7.00 -1.82 -35.84
N ALA A 218 -7.98 -1.42 -35.03
CA ALA A 218 -9.36 -1.19 -35.47
C ALA A 218 -9.50 0.20 -36.16
N PRO A 219 -10.43 0.36 -37.12
CA PRO A 219 -10.49 1.52 -37.98
C PRO A 219 -11.15 2.76 -37.34
N SER A 220 -10.75 3.92 -37.87
CA SER A 220 -11.14 5.29 -37.50
C SER A 220 -12.65 5.58 -37.66
N PRO A 221 -13.27 6.42 -36.80
CA PRO A 221 -14.69 6.76 -36.92
C PRO A 221 -14.95 7.84 -37.98
N ALA A 222 -16.12 7.75 -38.62
CA ALA A 222 -16.62 8.68 -39.62
C ALA A 222 -17.26 9.95 -39.02
N SER A 223 -17.24 11.03 -39.80
CA SER A 223 -17.78 12.37 -39.53
C SER A 223 -19.33 12.46 -39.50
N PRO A 224 -19.92 13.58 -39.02
CA PRO A 224 -21.22 13.61 -38.36
C PRO A 224 -22.42 13.94 -39.28
N VAL A 225 -23.63 13.64 -38.80
CA VAL A 225 -24.93 13.95 -39.41
C VAL A 225 -25.61 15.10 -38.61
N PRO A 226 -26.35 16.04 -39.24
CA PRO A 226 -26.60 17.36 -38.66
C PRO A 226 -27.84 17.45 -37.76
N ALA A 227 -27.84 18.54 -36.99
CA ALA A 227 -28.81 18.96 -35.99
C ALA A 227 -30.22 19.26 -36.53
N ARG A 228 -31.22 19.09 -35.65
CA ARG A 228 -32.58 19.60 -35.83
C ARG A 228 -32.97 20.43 -34.59
N ALA A 229 -33.16 21.72 -34.81
CA ALA A 229 -33.84 22.69 -33.93
C ALA A 229 -35.35 22.37 -33.85
N ALA A 230 -36.18 22.80 -32.90
CA ALA A 230 -36.11 23.52 -31.63
C ALA A 230 -37.53 23.41 -31.01
N THR A 231 -37.69 23.66 -29.70
CA THR A 231 -38.83 24.47 -29.19
C THR A 231 -38.55 24.95 -27.77
N ALA A 232 -38.76 26.25 -27.57
CA ALA A 232 -38.59 26.98 -26.34
C ALA A 232 -39.83 26.87 -25.42
N ALA A 233 -39.60 26.98 -24.11
CA ALA A 233 -40.62 27.33 -23.11
C ALA A 233 -40.09 28.45 -22.20
N ALA A 234 -40.99 29.36 -21.85
CA ALA A 234 -40.77 30.69 -21.27
C ALA A 234 -40.57 30.67 -19.72
N PRO A 235 -40.22 31.81 -19.08
CA PRO A 235 -39.53 31.86 -17.79
C PRO A 235 -40.48 31.86 -16.57
N VAL A 236 -40.02 31.31 -15.45
CA VAL A 236 -40.69 31.35 -14.14
C VAL A 236 -39.92 32.31 -13.22
N PRO A 237 -40.58 33.21 -12.47
CA PRO A 237 -39.94 34.28 -11.68
C PRO A 237 -39.26 33.75 -10.40
N PRO A 238 -38.29 34.48 -9.82
CA PRO A 238 -37.54 34.02 -8.66
C PRO A 238 -38.36 34.19 -7.37
N PRO A 239 -38.41 33.19 -6.46
CA PRO A 239 -38.91 33.42 -5.12
C PRO A 239 -37.82 34.05 -4.23
N GLN A 240 -38.27 35.01 -3.42
CA GLN A 240 -37.48 35.81 -2.49
C GLN A 240 -36.91 34.97 -1.34
N ARG A 241 -35.69 35.29 -0.92
CA ARG A 241 -35.00 34.70 0.25
C ARG A 241 -35.81 34.95 1.53
N ALA A 242 -36.42 33.91 2.08
CA ALA A 242 -36.79 33.85 3.48
C ALA A 242 -35.58 33.32 4.27
N ALA A 243 -35.18 34.03 5.33
CA ALA A 243 -34.16 33.58 6.27
C ALA A 243 -34.67 32.35 7.02
N THR A 244 -34.34 31.15 6.53
CA THR A 244 -34.58 29.89 7.24
C THR A 244 -33.48 29.69 8.27
N THR A 245 -33.88 29.68 9.54
CA THR A 245 -33.07 29.23 10.66
C THR A 245 -32.61 27.79 10.40
N SER A 246 -31.33 27.63 10.05
CA SER A 246 -30.75 26.35 9.66
C SER A 246 -30.68 25.41 10.86
N ARG A 247 -31.51 24.37 10.87
CA ARG A 247 -31.23 23.18 11.68
C ARG A 247 -29.99 22.47 11.12
N PRO A 248 -29.08 21.98 11.96
CA PRO A 248 -27.81 21.41 11.52
C PRO A 248 -28.04 20.14 10.69
N VAL A 249 -27.36 20.06 9.55
CA VAL A 249 -27.35 18.90 8.65
C VAL A 249 -26.51 17.80 9.29
N THR A 250 -27.08 16.62 9.52
CA THR A 250 -26.33 15.44 9.97
C THR A 250 -25.76 14.73 8.75
N ALA A 251 -24.49 14.95 8.40
CA ALA A 251 -23.85 14.20 7.31
C ALA A 251 -23.64 12.74 7.71
N ARG A 252 -23.99 11.79 6.82
CA ARG A 252 -23.58 10.39 6.99
C ARG A 252 -22.19 10.24 6.39
N TYR A 253 -21.33 9.48 7.03
CA TYR A 253 -19.99 9.26 6.50
C TYR A 253 -19.47 7.87 6.86
N SER A 254 -18.52 7.41 6.06
CA SER A 254 -17.68 6.25 6.32
C SER A 254 -16.23 6.61 6.08
N TYR A 255 -15.32 5.90 6.71
CA TYR A 255 -13.90 6.13 6.54
C TYR A 255 -13.14 4.82 6.71
N ALA A 256 -12.03 4.72 6.03
CA ALA A 256 -11.08 3.65 6.22
C ALA A 256 -9.68 4.19 5.98
N SER A 257 -8.70 3.62 6.68
CA SER A 257 -7.32 4.03 6.57
C SER A 257 -6.41 2.86 6.92
N HIS A 258 -5.41 2.62 6.08
CA HIS A 258 -4.47 1.52 6.22
C HIS A 258 -3.05 1.97 5.91
N ALA A 259 -2.06 1.32 6.51
CA ALA A 259 -0.65 1.64 6.30
C ALA A 259 -0.11 1.26 4.90
N GLY A 260 -0.97 0.80 3.99
CA GLY A 260 -0.56 0.10 2.78
C GLY A 260 0.16 -1.21 3.08
N THR A 261 0.82 -1.77 2.07
CA THR A 261 1.56 -3.04 2.17
C THR A 261 3.04 -2.87 2.52
N ARG A 262 3.59 -1.66 2.41
CA ARG A 262 5.01 -1.35 2.70
C ARG A 262 5.24 -0.93 4.16
N PHE A 263 4.34 -0.14 4.75
CA PHE A 263 4.57 0.45 6.06
C PHE A 263 3.88 -0.32 7.19
N SER A 264 4.54 -0.42 8.34
CA SER A 264 4.01 -1.06 9.55
C SER A 264 3.15 -0.11 10.40
N ILE A 265 3.22 1.19 10.12
CA ILE A 265 2.49 2.23 10.84
C ILE A 265 1.74 3.06 9.81
N ASN A 266 0.48 3.34 10.13
CA ASN A 266 -0.28 4.27 9.34
C ASN A 266 0.13 5.72 9.67
N ALA A 267 0.69 6.40 8.68
CA ALA A 267 1.18 7.77 8.76
C ALA A 267 0.10 8.79 8.37
N ASP A 268 -1.01 8.37 7.79
CA ASP A 268 -2.11 9.27 7.45
C ASP A 268 -2.84 9.74 8.72
N GLY A 269 -3.10 11.05 8.78
CA GLY A 269 -3.91 11.69 9.81
C GLY A 269 -5.33 11.94 9.30
N LEU A 270 -6.33 11.38 9.96
CA LEU A 270 -7.74 11.64 9.67
C LEU A 270 -8.35 12.54 10.76
N PHE A 271 -9.24 13.43 10.36
CA PHE A 271 -10.13 14.14 11.27
C PHE A 271 -11.57 13.96 10.81
N LEU A 272 -12.44 13.60 11.75
CA LEU A 272 -13.85 13.30 11.52
C LEU A 272 -14.65 14.00 12.61
N CYS A 273 -15.51 14.94 12.23
CA CYS A 273 -16.42 15.60 13.13
C CYS A 273 -17.78 15.72 12.46
N ASP A 274 -18.82 15.29 13.17
CA ASP A 274 -20.21 15.40 12.73
C ASP A 274 -20.79 16.79 12.98
N LYS A 275 -20.34 17.45 14.07
CA LYS A 275 -20.85 18.76 14.51
C LYS A 275 -19.72 19.67 15.03
N PRO A 276 -19.30 20.66 14.23
CA PRO A 276 -19.69 20.90 12.83
C PRO A 276 -19.21 19.78 11.89
N ALA A 277 -19.91 19.57 10.78
CA ALA A 277 -19.56 18.55 9.79
C ALA A 277 -18.24 18.90 9.09
N VAL A 278 -17.12 18.39 9.58
CA VAL A 278 -15.76 18.68 9.10
C VAL A 278 -14.97 17.39 9.00
N PHE A 279 -14.42 17.13 7.83
CA PHE A 279 -13.68 15.92 7.50
C PHE A 279 -12.35 16.29 6.86
N ALA A 280 -11.26 15.66 7.28
CA ALA A 280 -9.94 15.92 6.72
C ALA A 280 -9.11 14.67 6.58
N ILE A 281 -8.30 14.63 5.53
CA ILE A 281 -7.17 13.70 5.37
C ILE A 281 -5.90 14.54 5.28
N ALA A 282 -4.91 14.21 6.09
CA ALA A 282 -3.56 14.72 6.02
C ALA A 282 -2.59 13.57 5.77
N ASP A 283 -1.75 13.68 4.75
CA ASP A 283 -0.76 12.69 4.33
C ASP A 283 0.64 13.29 4.52
N GLY A 284 1.46 12.62 5.35
CA GLY A 284 2.77 13.11 5.75
C GLY A 284 3.81 12.92 4.65
N VAL A 285 4.60 13.95 4.37
CA VAL A 285 5.63 13.87 3.33
C VAL A 285 6.90 13.23 3.88
N GLY A 286 7.18 12.01 3.43
CA GLY A 286 8.38 11.23 3.81
C GLY A 286 8.02 9.90 4.47
N ASP A 287 9.03 9.10 4.79
CA ASP A 287 8.88 7.77 5.40
C ASP A 287 9.46 7.69 6.83
N ASP A 288 9.68 8.85 7.45
CA ASP A 288 10.20 8.99 8.81
C ASP A 288 9.11 9.35 9.84
N THR A 289 9.51 9.50 11.10
CA THR A 289 8.58 9.91 12.18
C THR A 289 8.09 11.35 12.03
N ALA A 290 8.87 12.21 11.35
CA ALA A 290 8.50 13.61 11.14
C ALA A 290 7.29 13.73 10.19
N ALA A 291 7.22 12.88 9.16
CA ALA A 291 6.06 12.77 8.28
C ALA A 291 4.79 12.35 9.06
N GLN A 292 4.89 11.32 9.90
CA GLN A 292 3.77 10.86 10.74
C GLN A 292 3.28 11.95 11.71
N GLU A 293 4.22 12.64 12.35
CA GLU A 293 3.90 13.76 13.24
C GLU A 293 3.25 14.91 12.48
N ALA A 294 3.74 15.26 11.29
CA ALA A 294 3.18 16.31 10.45
C ALA A 294 1.70 16.05 10.11
N ALA A 295 1.39 14.83 9.65
CA ALA A 295 0.02 14.42 9.33
C ALA A 295 -0.89 14.48 10.56
N ARG A 296 -0.49 13.86 11.67
CA ARG A 296 -1.26 13.84 12.92
C ARG A 296 -1.49 15.24 13.50
N HIS A 297 -0.47 16.10 13.48
CA HIS A 297 -0.60 17.47 13.97
C HIS A 297 -1.52 18.31 13.08
N THR A 298 -1.45 18.12 11.76
CA THR A 298 -2.30 18.81 10.79
C THR A 298 -3.76 18.43 10.98
N ALA A 299 -4.08 17.14 10.98
CA ALA A 299 -5.45 16.65 11.22
C ALA A 299 -5.95 17.03 12.63
N GLY A 300 -5.09 16.93 13.65
CA GLY A 300 -5.42 17.27 15.03
C GLY A 300 -5.72 18.75 15.27
N GLN A 301 -5.28 19.68 14.40
CA GLN A 301 -5.60 21.12 14.57
C GLN A 301 -7.10 21.40 14.52
N PHE A 302 -7.88 20.56 13.85
CA PHE A 302 -9.32 20.75 13.75
C PHE A 302 -10.08 20.40 15.02
N ALA A 303 -9.42 19.84 16.04
CA ALA A 303 -10.01 19.67 17.36
C ALA A 303 -10.53 21.02 17.89
N GLY A 304 -11.79 21.04 18.32
CA GLY A 304 -12.47 22.27 18.76
C GLY A 304 -12.53 23.33 17.67
N ILE A 305 -12.84 22.95 16.42
CA ILE A 305 -13.26 23.90 15.40
C ILE A 305 -14.68 24.35 15.72
N ASP A 306 -14.90 25.66 15.73
CA ASP A 306 -16.20 26.23 16.03
C ASP A 306 -17.14 26.08 14.84
N ASP A 307 -18.42 25.83 15.12
CA ASP A 307 -19.45 25.91 14.09
C ASP A 307 -19.70 27.39 13.76
N ALA A 308 -19.16 27.83 12.61
CA ALA A 308 -19.29 29.20 12.15
C ALA A 308 -20.70 29.53 11.63
N GLY A 309 -21.57 28.54 11.41
CA GLY A 309 -22.95 28.73 10.97
C GLY A 309 -23.15 29.10 9.50
N ASP A 310 -22.11 29.58 8.81
CA ASP A 310 -22.15 29.87 7.36
C ASP A 310 -20.89 29.39 6.62
N PRO A 311 -20.95 29.20 5.28
CA PRO A 311 -19.85 28.63 4.50
C PRO A 311 -18.57 29.48 4.50
N GLU A 312 -18.69 30.81 4.49
CA GLU A 312 -17.54 31.71 4.47
C GLU A 312 -16.84 31.71 5.83
N GLY A 313 -17.63 31.79 6.91
CA GLY A 313 -17.12 31.64 8.27
C GLY A 313 -16.39 30.32 8.48
N MET A 314 -16.97 29.22 7.99
CA MET A 314 -16.36 27.88 8.07
C MET A 314 -15.07 27.80 7.24
N LEU A 315 -15.05 28.38 6.03
CA LEU A 315 -13.86 28.48 5.21
C LEU A 315 -12.72 29.21 5.94
N GLN A 316 -13.01 30.36 6.55
CA GLN A 316 -12.01 31.11 7.31
C GLN A 316 -11.55 30.36 8.57
N ALA A 317 -12.45 29.66 9.26
CA ALA A 317 -12.11 28.81 10.41
C ALA A 317 -11.12 27.70 10.01
N ILE A 318 -11.40 26.97 8.92
CA ILE A 318 -10.54 25.91 8.38
C ILE A 318 -9.17 26.48 7.98
N LYS A 319 -9.13 27.59 7.22
CA LYS A 319 -7.88 28.26 6.83
C LYS A 319 -7.07 28.70 8.05
N GLY A 320 -7.73 29.22 9.09
CA GLY A 320 -7.08 29.62 10.34
C GLY A 320 -6.46 28.43 11.08
N LYS A 321 -7.16 27.28 11.16
CA LYS A 321 -6.61 26.05 11.77
C LYS A 321 -5.41 25.51 10.97
N LEU A 322 -5.49 25.46 9.64
CA LEU A 322 -4.37 25.04 8.80
C LEU A 322 -3.18 26.01 8.85
N GLY A 323 -3.44 27.32 8.92
CA GLY A 323 -2.38 28.31 9.13
C GLY A 323 -1.64 28.10 10.45
N ARG A 324 -2.35 27.76 11.53
CA ARG A 324 -1.73 27.37 12.82
C ARG A 324 -0.92 26.07 12.70
N ALA A 325 -1.44 25.06 11.99
CA ALA A 325 -0.71 23.84 11.71
C ALA A 325 0.63 24.14 11.02
N ASN A 326 0.58 24.98 9.97
CA ASN A 326 1.75 25.38 9.19
C ASN A 326 2.81 26.06 10.08
N SER A 327 2.41 27.07 10.86
CA SER A 327 3.32 27.78 11.77
C SER A 327 3.96 26.84 12.80
N LEU A 328 3.19 25.88 13.33
CA LEU A 328 3.69 24.90 14.29
C LEU A 328 4.74 23.95 13.66
N LEU A 329 4.48 23.45 12.45
CA LEU A 329 5.42 22.58 11.74
C LEU A 329 6.69 23.34 11.37
N LEU A 330 6.59 24.56 10.82
CA LEU A 330 7.75 25.39 10.50
C LEU A 330 8.64 25.68 11.73
N ALA A 331 8.03 25.94 12.89
CA ALA A 331 8.77 26.17 14.12
C ALA A 331 9.55 24.93 14.60
N ARG A 332 9.10 23.73 14.25
CA ARG A 332 9.80 22.46 14.55
C ARG A 332 10.90 22.15 13.54
N SER A 333 10.70 22.50 12.27
CA SER A 333 11.73 22.38 11.22
C SER A 333 12.99 23.16 11.55
N GLN A 334 12.90 24.29 12.27
CA GLN A 334 14.06 25.08 12.69
C GLN A 334 14.88 24.46 13.85
N ARG A 335 14.40 23.37 14.45
CA ARG A 335 14.97 22.77 15.67
C ARG A 335 15.60 21.40 15.48
N THR A 336 15.56 20.84 14.27
CA THR A 336 16.00 19.48 13.95
C THR A 336 16.85 19.46 12.68
N ASP A 337 17.96 18.72 12.69
CA ASP A 337 18.85 18.53 11.51
C ASP A 337 18.29 17.51 10.49
N GLY A 338 16.97 17.32 10.47
CA GLY A 338 16.26 16.33 9.65
C GLY A 338 15.43 16.94 8.50
N SER A 339 14.67 16.09 7.80
CA SER A 339 13.69 16.56 6.80
C SER A 339 12.62 17.41 7.49
N ALA A 340 12.26 18.56 6.90
CA ALA A 340 11.25 19.43 7.47
C ALA A 340 9.88 18.72 7.48
N PRO A 341 9.21 18.55 8.65
CA PRO A 341 7.90 17.91 8.72
C PRO A 341 6.89 18.68 7.88
N ALA A 342 6.29 17.99 6.92
CA ALA A 342 5.31 18.56 6.02
C ALA A 342 4.18 17.56 5.73
N ALA A 343 3.01 18.06 5.34
CA ALA A 343 1.87 17.25 4.99
C ALA A 343 1.08 17.81 3.80
N SER A 344 0.63 16.91 2.94
CA SER A 344 -0.48 17.09 2.01
C SER A 344 -1.79 17.09 2.80
N VAL A 345 -2.77 17.92 2.45
CA VAL A 345 -4.04 17.98 3.18
C VAL A 345 -5.22 18.28 2.27
N VAL A 346 -6.35 17.64 2.52
CA VAL A 346 -7.66 17.97 1.96
C VAL A 346 -8.70 17.99 3.08
N VAL A 347 -9.53 19.02 3.11
CA VAL A 347 -10.55 19.26 4.13
C VAL A 347 -11.87 19.58 3.46
N ALA A 348 -12.93 18.91 3.85
CA ALA A 348 -14.30 19.21 3.43
C ALA A 348 -15.19 19.52 4.64
N SER A 349 -16.08 20.48 4.46
CA SER A 349 -17.18 20.75 5.39
C SER A 349 -18.48 20.95 4.63
N VAL A 350 -19.57 20.41 5.16
CA VAL A 350 -20.91 20.61 4.64
C VAL A 350 -21.64 21.56 5.58
N VAL A 351 -21.89 22.78 5.13
CA VAL A 351 -22.63 23.81 5.88
C VAL A 351 -23.88 24.16 5.10
N ALA A 352 -25.05 23.86 5.69
CA ALA A 352 -26.33 23.90 4.99
C ALA A 352 -26.32 23.05 3.70
N ASP A 353 -26.41 23.67 2.53
CA ASP A 353 -26.38 23.01 1.20
C ASP A 353 -25.09 23.31 0.42
N GLN A 354 -24.06 23.81 1.11
CA GLN A 354 -22.77 24.15 0.51
C GLN A 354 -21.67 23.23 1.00
N LEU A 355 -20.87 22.74 0.06
CA LEU A 355 -19.58 22.12 0.29
C LEU A 355 -18.50 23.21 0.31
N VAL A 356 -17.85 23.34 1.45
CA VAL A 356 -16.62 24.09 1.64
C VAL A 356 -15.45 23.12 1.52
N LEU A 357 -14.55 23.35 0.56
CA LEU A 357 -13.38 22.51 0.31
C LEU A 357 -12.10 23.35 0.41
N VAL A 358 -11.10 22.84 1.13
CA VAL A 358 -9.78 23.47 1.30
C VAL A 358 -8.70 22.41 1.14
N TRP A 359 -7.69 22.64 0.28
CA TRP A 359 -6.61 21.67 0.09
C TRP A 359 -5.26 22.31 -0.20
N ALA A 360 -4.20 21.58 0.14
CA ALA A 360 -2.83 21.89 -0.22
C ALA A 360 -2.02 20.59 -0.32
N GLY A 361 -1.62 20.21 -1.53
CA GLY A 361 -0.85 19.00 -1.79
C GLY A 361 -1.52 18.17 -2.89
N ASP A 362 -1.50 16.87 -2.73
CA ASP A 362 -2.01 15.85 -3.66
C ASP A 362 -3.04 14.89 -3.04
N ALA A 363 -3.45 15.10 -1.79
CA ALA A 363 -4.69 14.52 -1.27
C ALA A 363 -5.86 15.12 -2.04
N ARG A 364 -6.84 14.28 -2.42
CA ARG A 364 -7.85 14.65 -3.41
C ARG A 364 -9.26 14.58 -2.87
N ALA A 365 -10.14 15.37 -3.49
CA ALA A 365 -11.59 15.27 -3.32
C ALA A 365 -12.29 15.03 -4.65
N TYR A 366 -13.34 14.21 -4.65
CA TYR A 366 -14.18 13.91 -5.79
C TYR A 366 -15.66 14.02 -5.44
N LEU A 367 -16.45 14.57 -6.35
CA LEU A 367 -17.90 14.56 -6.29
C LEU A 367 -18.45 13.43 -7.16
N LEU A 368 -19.29 12.59 -6.59
CA LEU A 368 -20.08 11.60 -7.30
C LEU A 368 -21.52 12.11 -7.42
N ARG A 369 -21.98 12.30 -8.65
CA ARG A 369 -23.34 12.75 -8.99
C ARG A 369 -23.82 12.02 -10.23
N ASP A 370 -25.03 11.47 -10.20
CA ASP A 370 -25.66 10.78 -11.32
C ASP A 370 -24.75 9.73 -11.99
N GLY A 371 -24.04 8.94 -11.17
CA GLY A 371 -23.11 7.92 -11.64
C GLY A 371 -21.82 8.46 -12.29
N THR A 372 -21.56 9.77 -12.20
CA THR A 372 -20.33 10.40 -12.69
C THR A 372 -19.47 10.85 -11.53
N MET A 373 -18.19 10.48 -11.54
CA MET A 373 -17.20 10.97 -10.57
C MET A 373 -16.37 12.10 -11.19
N VAL A 374 -16.30 13.24 -10.51
CA VAL A 374 -15.61 14.45 -10.98
C VAL A 374 -14.58 14.90 -9.95
N PRO A 375 -13.30 15.12 -10.32
CA PRO A 375 -12.31 15.68 -9.42
C PRO A 375 -12.62 17.13 -9.06
N LEU A 376 -12.58 17.44 -7.76
CA LEU A 376 -12.78 18.80 -7.23
C LEU A 376 -11.46 19.51 -6.92
N THR A 377 -10.37 18.76 -6.78
CA THR A 377 -9.04 19.26 -6.43
C THR A 377 -8.07 19.12 -7.60
N ARG A 378 -6.98 19.91 -7.57
CA ARG A 378 -5.84 19.76 -8.47
C ARG A 378 -4.57 19.57 -7.64
N ASP A 379 -3.74 18.61 -8.04
CA ASP A 379 -2.50 18.30 -7.33
C ASP A 379 -1.50 19.45 -7.38
N HIS A 380 -0.96 19.85 -6.23
CA HIS A 380 0.11 20.83 -6.12
C HIS A 380 1.48 20.16 -6.11
N VAL A 381 1.87 19.58 -7.24
CA VAL A 381 3.11 18.79 -7.35
C VAL A 381 4.00 19.25 -8.51
N SER A 382 5.31 19.09 -8.36
CA SER A 382 6.27 19.11 -9.46
C SER A 382 6.51 17.69 -9.94
N VAL A 383 6.38 17.48 -11.25
CA VAL A 383 6.77 16.24 -11.91
C VAL A 383 8.16 16.44 -12.51
N GLY A 384 9.13 15.64 -12.06
CA GLY A 384 10.52 15.60 -12.51
C GLY A 384 11.07 14.18 -12.36
N LEU A 385 12.35 14.00 -12.03
CA LEU A 385 12.93 12.67 -11.72
C LEU A 385 12.25 11.98 -10.52
N GLN A 386 11.64 12.76 -9.62
CA GLN A 386 10.82 12.31 -8.49
C GLN A 386 9.63 13.26 -8.34
N LYS A 387 8.48 12.74 -7.90
CA LYS A 387 7.30 13.54 -7.55
C LYS A 387 7.58 14.29 -6.25
N ARG A 388 7.34 15.60 -6.22
CA ARG A 388 7.53 16.43 -5.01
C ARG A 388 6.39 17.41 -4.84
N LEU A 389 5.88 17.60 -3.62
CA LEU A 389 4.89 18.63 -3.31
C LEU A 389 5.48 20.03 -3.56
N ARG A 390 4.69 20.89 -4.21
CA ARG A 390 4.94 22.34 -4.35
C ARG A 390 4.23 23.15 -3.28
N ARG A 391 3.11 22.65 -2.75
CA ARG A 391 2.37 23.25 -1.64
C ARG A 391 1.98 22.17 -0.66
N GLY A 392 1.91 22.53 0.61
CA GLY A 392 1.59 21.63 1.71
C GLY A 392 1.79 22.35 3.04
N VAL A 393 1.19 21.82 4.08
CA VAL A 393 1.35 22.33 5.44
C VAL A 393 2.79 22.05 5.89
N GLY A 394 3.49 23.04 6.40
CA GLY A 394 4.88 22.93 6.84
C GLY A 394 5.94 23.19 5.76
N LEU A 395 5.54 23.43 4.50
CA LEU A 395 6.47 23.68 3.38
C LEU A 395 6.78 25.17 3.16
N GLU A 396 5.76 26.03 3.23
CA GLU A 396 5.86 27.45 2.86
C GLU A 396 5.70 28.35 4.09
N GLN A 397 6.50 29.43 4.17
CA GLN A 397 6.42 30.41 5.26
C GLN A 397 5.02 31.04 5.38
N GLN A 398 4.40 31.30 4.24
CA GLN A 398 3.02 31.73 4.15
C GLN A 398 2.17 30.61 3.55
N PHE A 399 1.28 30.03 4.36
CA PHE A 399 0.39 28.98 3.90
C PHE A 399 -0.76 29.55 3.05
N LEU A 400 -0.82 29.15 1.78
CA LEU A 400 -1.84 29.58 0.83
C LEU A 400 -2.55 28.34 0.24
N PRO A 401 -3.60 27.83 0.90
CA PRO A 401 -4.36 26.70 0.38
C PRO A 401 -5.25 27.13 -0.80
N GLU A 402 -5.58 26.18 -1.67
CA GLU A 402 -6.66 26.36 -2.64
C GLU A 402 -8.01 26.04 -1.97
N THR A 403 -9.04 26.73 -2.45
CA THR A 403 -10.36 26.73 -1.81
C THR A 403 -11.46 26.69 -2.86
N SER A 404 -12.53 25.95 -2.57
CA SER A 404 -13.73 25.91 -3.40
C SER A 404 -14.97 25.93 -2.50
N VAL A 405 -16.00 26.66 -2.91
CA VAL A 405 -17.33 26.62 -2.31
C VAL A 405 -18.32 26.29 -3.42
N SER A 406 -19.12 25.25 -3.23
CA SER A 406 -20.05 24.78 -4.26
C SER A 406 -21.31 24.18 -3.64
N ALA A 407 -22.41 24.22 -4.36
CA ALA A 407 -23.66 23.63 -3.90
C ALA A 407 -23.59 22.09 -3.97
N VAL A 408 -24.10 21.44 -2.92
CA VAL A 408 -24.33 19.99 -2.88
C VAL A 408 -25.82 19.71 -2.87
N SER A 409 -26.22 18.69 -3.63
CA SER A 409 -27.60 18.24 -3.75
C SER A 409 -27.81 16.92 -3.02
N PRO A 410 -29.01 16.62 -2.55
CA PRO A 410 -29.35 15.28 -2.07
C PRO A 410 -28.98 14.21 -3.10
N GLY A 411 -28.31 13.15 -2.65
CA GLY A 411 -27.82 12.07 -3.51
C GLY A 411 -26.40 12.25 -4.02
N ASP A 412 -25.81 13.45 -3.87
CA ASP A 412 -24.38 13.63 -4.05
C ASP A 412 -23.60 12.79 -3.04
N ARG A 413 -22.41 12.35 -3.43
CA ARG A 413 -21.46 11.75 -2.51
C ARG A 413 -20.10 12.38 -2.71
N LEU A 414 -19.42 12.66 -1.61
CA LEU A 414 -18.12 13.28 -1.60
C LEU A 414 -17.09 12.27 -1.11
N LEU A 415 -16.07 12.00 -1.92
CA LEU A 415 -14.93 11.18 -1.55
C LEU A 415 -13.73 12.08 -1.28
N LEU A 416 -13.14 12.00 -0.09
CA LEU A 416 -11.78 12.44 0.20
C LEU A 416 -10.86 11.23 0.19
N CYS A 417 -9.68 11.34 -0.41
CA CYS A 417 -8.70 10.25 -0.38
C CYS A 417 -7.25 10.74 -0.37
N SER A 418 -6.36 9.91 0.21
CA SER A 418 -4.92 10.08 0.00
C SER A 418 -4.54 9.68 -1.42
N TYR A 419 -3.45 10.24 -1.93
CA TYR A 419 -3.02 10.06 -3.31
C TYR A 419 -2.82 8.57 -3.72
N PRO A 420 -2.28 7.68 -2.86
CA PRO A 420 -2.06 6.28 -3.23
C PRO A 420 -3.33 5.51 -3.64
N LEU A 421 -4.52 5.89 -3.13
CA LEU A 421 -5.78 5.22 -3.48
C LEU A 421 -6.02 5.25 -5.00
N VAL A 422 -5.89 6.43 -5.59
CA VAL A 422 -6.17 6.66 -7.02
C VAL A 422 -4.97 6.36 -7.92
N GLN A 423 -3.85 5.93 -7.34
CA GLN A 423 -2.76 5.34 -8.12
C GLN A 423 -3.00 3.87 -8.43
N VAL A 424 -3.60 3.13 -7.50
CA VAL A 424 -3.88 1.70 -7.68
C VAL A 424 -5.28 1.40 -8.17
N LEU A 425 -6.26 2.26 -7.86
CA LEU A 425 -7.63 2.16 -8.35
C LEU A 425 -7.89 3.28 -9.35
N SER A 426 -8.36 2.93 -10.56
CA SER A 426 -8.76 3.94 -11.54
C SER A 426 -9.97 4.72 -11.05
N GLU A 427 -10.11 5.98 -11.47
CA GLU A 427 -11.29 6.81 -11.15
C GLU A 427 -12.61 6.11 -11.51
N ARG A 428 -12.61 5.38 -12.63
CA ARG A 428 -13.74 4.55 -13.05
C ARG A 428 -14.05 3.45 -12.04
N THR A 429 -13.05 2.71 -11.60
CA THR A 429 -13.19 1.62 -10.62
C THR A 429 -13.71 2.15 -9.29
N VAL A 430 -13.19 3.30 -8.84
CA VAL A 430 -13.67 3.97 -7.62
C VAL A 430 -15.15 4.35 -7.77
N ALA A 431 -15.54 4.92 -8.91
CA ALA A 431 -16.93 5.28 -9.18
C ALA A 431 -17.86 4.06 -9.22
N GLU A 432 -17.43 2.95 -9.84
CA GLU A 432 -18.18 1.68 -9.91
C GLU A 432 -18.38 1.10 -8.50
N ILE A 433 -17.31 0.97 -7.71
CA ILE A 433 -17.38 0.50 -6.32
C ILE A 433 -18.39 1.35 -5.54
N LEU A 434 -18.23 2.68 -5.58
CA LEU A 434 -19.10 3.55 -4.82
C LEU A 434 -20.54 3.47 -5.30
N GLN A 435 -20.83 3.36 -6.60
CA GLN A 435 -22.20 3.19 -7.09
C GLN A 435 -22.89 1.94 -6.53
N ASP A 436 -22.15 0.83 -6.41
CA ASP A 436 -22.66 -0.45 -5.93
C ASP A 436 -22.74 -0.51 -4.38
N CYS A 437 -21.94 0.30 -3.68
CA CYS A 437 -21.98 0.40 -2.22
C CYS A 437 -23.23 1.15 -1.73
N HIS A 438 -24.15 0.44 -1.10
CA HIS A 438 -25.25 1.03 -0.34
C HIS A 438 -24.91 1.07 1.16
N GLY A 439 -24.72 2.27 1.73
CA GLY A 439 -24.52 2.47 3.17
C GLY A 439 -23.10 2.87 3.58
N SER A 440 -22.69 2.44 4.78
CA SER A 440 -21.47 2.88 5.49
C SER A 440 -20.17 2.20 5.05
N ASP A 441 -20.20 1.35 4.02
CA ASP A 441 -19.07 0.43 3.80
C ASP A 441 -18.20 0.87 2.62
N GLY A 442 -18.57 1.95 1.93
CA GLY A 442 -17.89 2.39 0.70
C GLY A 442 -16.42 2.74 0.90
N ALA A 443 -16.07 3.44 1.99
CA ALA A 443 -14.66 3.77 2.26
C ALA A 443 -13.83 2.51 2.60
N GLU A 444 -14.41 1.57 3.37
CA GLU A 444 -13.76 0.29 3.71
C GLU A 444 -13.53 -0.56 2.48
N GLN A 445 -14.53 -0.68 1.61
CA GLN A 445 -14.42 -1.40 0.35
C GLN A 445 -13.36 -0.78 -0.56
N LEU A 446 -13.29 0.56 -0.67
CA LEU A 446 -12.23 1.22 -1.43
C LEU A 446 -10.83 0.92 -0.90
N VAL A 447 -10.64 0.97 0.43
CA VAL A 447 -9.34 0.65 1.03
C VAL A 447 -9.02 -0.84 0.85
N GLN A 448 -9.99 -1.72 1.01
CA GLN A 448 -9.82 -3.16 0.79
C GLN A 448 -9.43 -3.46 -0.67
N GLU A 449 -10.13 -2.89 -1.64
CA GLU A 449 -9.81 -3.04 -3.06
C GLU A 449 -8.43 -2.45 -3.40
N ALA A 450 -8.05 -1.33 -2.77
CA ALA A 450 -6.71 -0.78 -2.92
C ALA A 450 -5.64 -1.69 -2.33
N LEU A 451 -5.92 -2.38 -1.21
CA LEU A 451 -5.03 -3.39 -0.63
C LEU A 451 -4.93 -4.64 -1.51
N ILE A 452 -6.04 -5.07 -2.10
CA ILE A 452 -6.06 -6.15 -3.11
C ILE A 452 -5.22 -5.75 -4.33
N ALA A 453 -5.31 -4.49 -4.75
CA ALA A 453 -4.48 -3.89 -5.80
C ALA A 453 -3.03 -3.58 -5.36
N ASN A 454 -2.62 -4.01 -4.16
CA ASN A 454 -1.28 -3.87 -3.61
C ASN A 454 -0.81 -2.41 -3.46
N VAL A 455 -1.66 -1.54 -2.91
CA VAL A 455 -1.25 -0.19 -2.50
C VAL A 455 -0.12 -0.26 -1.48
N ARG A 456 1.07 0.20 -1.89
CA ARG A 456 2.28 0.10 -1.06
C ARG A 456 2.30 1.14 0.04
N GLU A 457 1.82 2.34 -0.25
CA GLU A 457 1.87 3.50 0.64
C GLU A 457 0.61 3.62 1.50
N ASN A 458 0.63 4.54 2.46
CA ASN A 458 -0.52 4.84 3.30
C ASN A 458 -1.74 5.18 2.44
N VAL A 459 -2.87 4.54 2.74
CA VAL A 459 -4.09 4.68 1.94
C VAL A 459 -5.24 5.03 2.88
N SER A 460 -5.93 6.12 2.55
CA SER A 460 -7.06 6.62 3.34
C SER A 460 -8.18 7.08 2.43
N ALA A 461 -9.41 6.81 2.86
CA ALA A 461 -10.62 7.28 2.22
C ALA A 461 -11.62 7.75 3.28
N ILE A 462 -12.29 8.87 3.02
CA ILE A 462 -13.47 9.32 3.75
C ILE A 462 -14.57 9.55 2.72
N LEU A 463 -15.67 8.84 2.84
CA LEU A 463 -16.85 9.00 2.01
C LEU A 463 -17.92 9.71 2.82
N ILE A 464 -18.47 10.79 2.28
CA ILE A 464 -19.45 11.65 2.94
C ILE A 464 -20.68 11.70 2.05
N ASP A 465 -21.82 11.31 2.59
CA ASP A 465 -23.13 11.46 1.98
C ASP A 465 -23.82 12.65 2.67
N PRO A 466 -23.90 13.83 2.03
CA PRO A 466 -24.61 14.98 2.56
C PRO A 466 -26.09 14.59 2.69
N ALA A 467 -26.56 14.40 3.93
CA ALA A 467 -27.93 13.96 4.13
C ALA A 467 -28.91 15.05 3.68
N PRO A 468 -30.05 14.69 3.05
CA PRO A 468 -31.11 15.66 2.82
C PRO A 468 -31.62 16.19 4.15
N GLN A 469 -31.86 17.51 4.20
CA GLN A 469 -32.78 18.09 5.17
C GLN A 469 -34.12 17.38 5.00
N HIS A 470 -34.52 16.55 5.96
CA HIS A 470 -35.90 16.09 5.98
C HIS A 470 -36.77 17.33 6.23
N ALA A 471 -37.47 17.79 5.19
CA ALA A 471 -38.70 18.55 5.37
C ALA A 471 -39.65 17.64 6.17
N GLY A 472 -40.12 18.15 7.31
CA GLY A 472 -40.61 17.33 8.42
C GLY A 472 -41.87 16.51 8.17
N SER A 473 -42.20 15.75 9.21
CA SER A 473 -43.59 15.57 9.65
C SER A 473 -43.77 16.31 10.96
#